data_AF-A0A2U1SU36-F1
#
_entry.id   AF-A0A2U1SU36-F1
#
_cell.length_a   1.000
_cell.length_b   1.000
_cell.length_c   1.000
_cell.angle_alpha   90.00
_cell.angle_beta   90.00
_cell.angle_gamma   90.00
#
_symmetry.space_group_name_H-M   'P 1'
#
loop_
_entity.id
_entity.type
_entity.pdbx_description
1 polymer ?
#
loop_
_entity_poly.entity_id
_entity_poly.type
_entity_poly.pdbx_seq_one_letter_code
_entity_poly.pdbx_strand_id
1 'polypeptide(L)'
;MARPSLTFIAVAGVAALAGAVWFFGYRRTPACSGDGRYMATVQQCRAYGVDAGICASAVEKARALAAKVAPRTDAAFDCEVRFSECFAGADGRFTPTPSFCLAPGSAEPKEVRYLEYESDRLNRKKTREIRID
;
A
#
# COMPACT_ATOMS: atom_id res chain seq x y z
N MET A 1 36.52 -32.34 13.11
CA MET A 1 35.35 -31.55 12.67
C MET A 1 34.31 -32.51 12.11
N ALA A 2 33.20 -32.72 12.80
CA ALA A 2 32.12 -33.57 12.31
C ALA A 2 31.41 -32.87 11.13
N ARG A 3 31.30 -33.55 9.99
CA ARG A 3 30.54 -33.06 8.85
C ARG A 3 29.05 -33.10 9.21
N PRO A 4 28.33 -31.97 9.16
CA PRO A 4 26.90 -31.97 9.44
C PRO A 4 26.17 -32.88 8.46
N SER A 5 25.19 -33.65 8.95
CA SER A 5 24.42 -34.53 8.09
C SER A 5 23.60 -33.71 7.08
N LEU A 6 23.36 -34.29 5.91
CA LEU A 6 22.59 -33.66 4.83
C LEU A 6 21.17 -33.28 5.27
N THR A 7 20.59 -34.08 6.19
CA THR A 7 19.32 -33.79 6.86
C THR A 7 19.36 -32.54 7.73
N PHE A 8 20.44 -32.32 8.49
CA PHE A 8 20.59 -31.10 9.28
C PHE A 8 20.67 -29.85 8.41
N ILE A 9 21.38 -29.92 7.28
CA ILE A 9 21.49 -28.82 6.31
C ILE A 9 20.12 -28.52 5.69
N ALA A 10 19.36 -29.56 5.31
CA ALA A 10 18.03 -29.39 4.73
C ALA A 10 17.04 -28.74 5.71
N VAL A 11 17.00 -29.20 6.97
CA VAL A 11 16.11 -28.65 8.01
C VAL A 11 16.49 -27.20 8.34
N ALA A 12 17.79 -26.90 8.48
CA ALA A 12 18.26 -25.54 8.72
C ALA A 12 17.93 -24.61 7.54
N GLY A 13 18.05 -25.08 6.30
CA GLY A 13 17.69 -24.32 5.10
C GLY A 13 16.20 -23.98 5.04
N VAL A 14 15.32 -24.94 5.33
CA VAL A 14 13.86 -24.70 5.35
C VAL A 14 13.47 -23.73 6.47
N ALA A 15 14.05 -23.88 7.66
CA ALA A 15 13.79 -22.98 8.78
C ALA A 15 14.27 -21.54 8.49
N ALA A 16 15.44 -21.40 7.87
CA ALA A 16 15.98 -20.09 7.47
C ALA A 16 15.11 -19.43 6.39
N LEU A 17 14.64 -20.18 5.40
CA LEU A 17 13.74 -19.67 4.36
C LEU A 17 12.37 -19.26 4.92
N ALA A 18 11.77 -20.08 5.79
CA ALA A 18 10.50 -19.76 6.44
C ALA A 18 10.62 -18.53 7.35
N GLY A 19 11.70 -18.44 8.13
CA GLY A 19 12.00 -17.28 8.97
C GLY A 19 12.24 -16.00 8.13
N ALA A 20 12.92 -16.12 6.99
CA ALA A 20 13.12 -15.00 6.08
C ALA A 20 11.81 -14.53 5.43
N VAL A 21 10.96 -15.45 4.97
CA VAL A 21 9.63 -15.12 4.41
C VAL A 21 8.78 -14.41 5.46
N TRP A 22 8.76 -14.92 6.70
CA TRP A 22 8.04 -14.28 7.80
C TRP A 22 8.59 -12.88 8.08
N PHE A 23 9.90 -12.75 8.25
CA PHE A 23 10.56 -11.49 8.62
C PHE A 23 10.44 -10.43 7.53
N PHE A 24 10.68 -10.78 6.26
CA PHE A 24 10.61 -9.80 5.15
C PHE A 24 9.18 -9.54 4.69
N GLY A 25 8.27 -10.51 4.82
CA GLY A 25 6.85 -10.35 4.49
C GLY A 25 6.14 -9.41 5.47
N TYR A 26 6.24 -9.66 6.77
CA TYR A 26 5.53 -8.87 7.78
C TYR A 26 6.08 -7.45 7.97
N ARG A 27 7.38 -7.22 7.71
CA ARG A 27 7.98 -5.89 7.91
C ARG A 27 7.70 -4.91 6.77
N ARG A 28 7.27 -5.40 5.59
CA ARG A 28 7.10 -4.58 4.38
C ARG A 28 5.68 -4.15 4.10
N THR A 29 4.67 -4.84 4.62
CA THR A 29 3.28 -4.38 4.47
C THR A 29 2.94 -3.48 5.64
N PRO A 30 2.75 -2.16 5.44
CA PRO A 30 2.24 -1.31 6.51
C PRO A 30 0.92 -1.93 7.00
N ALA A 31 0.81 -2.18 8.31
CA ALA A 31 -0.43 -2.66 8.91
C ALA A 31 -1.29 -1.44 9.24
N CYS A 32 -2.59 -1.53 8.94
CA CYS A 32 -3.56 -0.54 9.39
C CYS A 32 -3.61 -0.49 10.92
N SER A 33 -4.10 0.61 11.51
CA SER A 33 -4.42 0.59 12.95
C SER A 33 -5.53 -0.45 13.24
N GLY A 34 -5.12 -1.62 13.73
CA GLY A 34 -6.00 -2.76 14.04
C GLY A 34 -5.87 -3.96 13.08
N ASP A 35 -4.64 -4.32 12.69
CA ASP A 35 -4.32 -5.54 11.91
C ASP A 35 -4.92 -5.64 10.50
N GLY A 36 -5.43 -4.53 9.95
CA GLY A 36 -5.90 -4.44 8.57
C GLY A 36 -4.77 -4.32 7.55
N ARG A 37 -5.11 -4.50 6.26
CA ARG A 37 -4.19 -4.31 5.12
C ARG A 37 -4.58 -3.07 4.31
N TYR A 38 -3.60 -2.26 3.92
CA TYR A 38 -3.84 -1.14 3.02
C TYR A 38 -4.23 -1.65 1.63
N MET A 39 -5.26 -1.03 1.06
CA MET A 39 -5.78 -1.29 -0.29
C MET A 39 -5.78 0.02 -1.07
N ALA A 40 -5.39 -0.01 -2.35
CA ALA A 40 -5.50 1.12 -3.26
C ALA A 40 -6.51 0.86 -4.39
N THR A 41 -6.76 -0.41 -4.73
CA THR A 41 -7.61 -0.81 -5.85
C THR A 41 -8.70 -1.81 -5.45
N VAL A 42 -9.76 -1.87 -6.26
CA VAL A 42 -10.84 -2.86 -6.09
C VAL A 42 -10.30 -4.29 -6.17
N GLN A 43 -9.26 -4.52 -6.98
CA GLN A 43 -8.62 -5.84 -7.11
C GLN A 43 -7.90 -6.25 -5.83
N GLN A 44 -7.11 -5.35 -5.23
CA GLN A 44 -6.48 -5.59 -3.94
C GLN A 44 -7.54 -5.82 -2.85
N CYS A 45 -8.64 -5.06 -2.92
CA CYS A 45 -9.72 -5.20 -1.98
C CYS A 45 -10.39 -6.60 -2.03
N ARG A 46 -10.67 -7.08 -3.25
CA ARG A 46 -11.19 -8.44 -3.49
C ARG A 46 -10.18 -9.53 -3.11
N ALA A 47 -8.89 -9.30 -3.34
CA ALA A 47 -7.84 -10.25 -2.97
C ALA A 47 -7.75 -10.48 -1.45
N TYR A 48 -8.23 -9.54 -0.64
CA TYR A 48 -8.35 -9.69 0.81
C TYR A 48 -9.71 -10.23 1.27
N GLY A 49 -10.59 -10.63 0.33
CA GLY A 49 -11.86 -11.28 0.64
C GLY A 49 -12.99 -10.33 1.04
N VAL A 50 -12.87 -9.03 0.74
CA VAL A 50 -13.95 -8.05 0.96
C VAL A 50 -14.96 -8.10 -0.18
N ASP A 51 -16.24 -7.89 0.16
CA ASP A 51 -17.35 -7.86 -0.80
C ASP A 51 -17.11 -6.83 -1.94
N ALA A 52 -17.51 -7.19 -3.15
CA ALA A 52 -17.25 -6.38 -4.34
C ALA A 52 -17.94 -5.00 -4.30
N GLY A 53 -19.15 -4.91 -3.74
CA GLY A 53 -19.88 -3.66 -3.59
C GLY A 53 -19.23 -2.74 -2.56
N ILE A 54 -18.80 -3.32 -1.44
CA ILE A 54 -18.03 -2.61 -0.40
C ILE A 54 -16.71 -2.09 -0.99
N CYS A 55 -15.98 -2.91 -1.76
CA CYS A 55 -14.72 -2.52 -2.38
C CYS A 55 -14.87 -1.35 -3.36
N ALA A 56 -15.89 -1.37 -4.22
CA ALA A 56 -16.13 -0.29 -5.17
C ALA A 56 -16.43 1.02 -4.44
N SER A 57 -17.37 0.97 -3.47
CA SER A 57 -17.75 2.14 -2.67
C SER A 57 -16.58 2.70 -1.87
N ALA A 58 -15.76 1.82 -1.27
CA ALA A 58 -14.58 2.22 -0.51
C ALA A 58 -13.53 2.95 -1.36
N VAL A 59 -13.21 2.42 -2.54
CA VAL A 59 -12.25 3.04 -3.46
C VAL A 59 -12.75 4.40 -3.93
N GLU A 60 -14.03 4.51 -4.29
CA GLU A 60 -14.63 5.78 -4.69
C GLU A 60 -14.61 6.82 -3.57
N LYS A 61 -14.98 6.42 -2.34
CA LYS A 61 -14.91 7.30 -1.16
C LYS A 61 -13.49 7.75 -0.86
N ALA A 62 -12.51 6.85 -0.92
CA ALA A 62 -11.11 7.19 -0.71
C ALA A 62 -10.59 8.16 -1.77
N ARG A 63 -10.92 7.93 -3.05
CA ARG A 63 -10.57 8.86 -4.15
C ARG A 63 -11.25 10.21 -4.00
N ALA A 64 -12.51 10.25 -3.56
CA ALA A 64 -13.23 11.50 -3.31
C ALA A 64 -12.61 12.30 -2.16
N LEU A 65 -12.10 11.63 -1.11
CA LEU A 65 -11.34 12.28 -0.03
C LEU A 65 -10.00 12.82 -0.55
N ALA A 66 -9.25 12.01 -1.30
CA ALA A 66 -7.99 12.44 -1.90
C ALA A 66 -8.19 13.64 -2.85
N ALA A 67 -9.22 13.63 -3.69
CA ALA A 67 -9.52 14.74 -4.60
C ALA A 67 -9.82 16.07 -3.88
N LYS A 68 -10.28 16.01 -2.62
CA LYS A 68 -10.57 17.20 -1.80
C LYS A 68 -9.33 17.77 -1.12
N VAL A 69 -8.45 16.90 -0.61
CA VAL A 69 -7.38 17.29 0.30
C VAL A 69 -5.98 17.19 -0.34
N ALA A 70 -5.80 16.24 -1.25
CA ALA A 70 -4.50 15.99 -1.86
C ALA A 70 -4.16 17.04 -2.93
N PRO A 71 -2.86 17.32 -3.13
CA PRO A 71 -2.40 18.21 -4.20
C PRO A 71 -2.82 17.69 -5.58
N ARG A 72 -3.31 18.63 -6.41
CA ARG A 72 -3.72 18.38 -7.79
C ARG A 72 -2.68 18.94 -8.75
N THR A 73 -2.55 18.30 -9.90
CA THR A 73 -1.63 18.69 -10.98
C THR A 73 -2.38 18.71 -12.31
N ASP A 74 -1.98 19.58 -13.23
CA ASP A 74 -2.68 19.73 -14.51
C ASP A 74 -2.24 18.68 -15.55
N ALA A 75 -1.07 18.06 -15.37
CA ALA A 75 -0.55 17.01 -16.23
C ALA A 75 -0.25 15.71 -15.47
N ALA A 76 -0.51 14.57 -16.12
CA ALA A 76 -0.25 13.24 -15.55
C ALA A 76 1.22 13.07 -15.16
N PHE A 77 2.13 13.57 -16.00
CA PHE A 77 3.57 13.49 -15.78
C PHE A 77 4.00 14.23 -14.51
N ASP A 78 3.48 15.43 -14.27
CA ASP A 78 3.80 16.20 -13.06
C ASP A 78 3.34 15.48 -11.79
N CYS A 79 2.24 14.74 -11.90
CA CYS A 79 1.75 13.88 -10.83
C CYS A 79 2.68 12.70 -10.58
N GLU A 80 3.05 11.93 -11.61
CA GLU A 80 3.88 10.72 -11.50
C GLU A 80 5.34 11.02 -11.10
N VAL A 81 5.83 12.23 -11.34
CA VAL A 81 7.15 12.65 -10.84
C VAL A 81 7.13 12.82 -9.32
N ARG A 82 6.00 13.24 -8.76
CA ARG A 82 5.83 13.58 -7.34
C ARG A 82 5.21 12.46 -6.51
N PHE A 83 4.36 11.63 -7.10
CA PHE A 83 3.61 10.60 -6.40
C PHE A 83 3.78 9.25 -7.07
N SER A 84 3.64 8.16 -6.30
CA SER A 84 3.86 6.82 -6.85
C SER A 84 2.83 6.41 -7.90
N GLU A 85 1.59 6.83 -7.72
CA GLU A 85 0.46 6.53 -8.60
C GLU A 85 -0.50 7.72 -8.60
N CYS A 86 -1.13 7.97 -9.74
CA CYS A 86 -2.08 9.06 -9.92
C CYS A 86 -3.33 8.61 -10.68
N PHE A 87 -4.43 9.31 -10.43
CA PHE A 87 -5.68 9.12 -11.15
C PHE A 87 -6.21 10.47 -11.66
N ALA A 88 -6.92 10.43 -12.78
CA ALA A 88 -7.61 11.60 -13.33
C ALA A 88 -8.89 11.87 -12.53
N GLY A 89 -9.00 13.09 -12.00
CA GLY A 89 -10.22 13.63 -11.40
C GLY A 89 -11.23 14.04 -12.47
N ALA A 90 -12.48 14.26 -12.03
CA ALA A 90 -13.55 14.73 -12.90
C ALA A 90 -13.30 16.15 -13.46
N ASP A 91 -12.43 16.92 -12.82
CA ASP A 91 -11.97 18.24 -13.24
C ASP A 91 -10.85 18.20 -14.30
N GLY A 92 -10.45 16.99 -14.75
CA GLY A 92 -9.37 16.80 -15.72
C GLY A 92 -7.96 16.90 -15.11
N ARG A 93 -7.85 17.16 -13.81
CA ARG A 93 -6.58 17.23 -13.08
C ARG A 93 -6.20 15.88 -12.50
N PHE A 94 -4.91 15.68 -12.29
CA PHE A 94 -4.36 14.46 -11.73
C PHE A 94 -4.12 14.60 -10.23
N THR A 95 -4.57 13.60 -9.49
CA THR A 95 -4.50 13.51 -8.02
C THR A 95 -3.80 12.21 -7.65
N PRO A 96 -2.99 12.15 -6.57
CA PRO A 96 -2.37 10.90 -6.15
C PRO A 96 -3.40 9.85 -5.75
N THR A 97 -3.17 8.60 -6.16
CA THR A 97 -4.02 7.47 -5.79
C THR A 97 -3.88 7.20 -4.29
N PRO A 98 -5.00 7.24 -3.52
CA PRO A 98 -4.94 6.95 -2.11
C PRO A 98 -4.87 5.44 -1.85
N SER A 99 -4.08 5.05 -0.86
CA SER A 99 -4.23 3.79 -0.15
C SER A 99 -5.11 4.00 1.08
N PHE A 100 -5.98 3.05 1.37
CA PHE A 100 -6.89 3.14 2.49
C PHE A 100 -7.05 1.83 3.25
N CYS A 101 -7.51 1.96 4.49
CA CYS A 101 -7.86 0.86 5.37
C CYS A 101 -9.36 0.81 5.60
N LEU A 102 -9.93 -0.39 5.59
CA LEU A 102 -11.33 -0.64 5.92
C LEU A 102 -11.46 -1.31 7.27
N ALA A 103 -12.49 -0.91 8.02
CA ALA A 103 -12.96 -1.69 9.16
C ALA A 103 -13.72 -2.93 8.66
N PRO A 104 -13.68 -4.07 9.38
CA PRO A 104 -14.44 -5.25 9.02
C PRO A 104 -15.93 -4.92 8.85
N GLY A 105 -16.50 -5.24 7.69
CA GLY A 105 -17.91 -5.01 7.38
C GLY A 105 -18.30 -3.56 7.10
N SER A 106 -17.36 -2.61 7.02
CA SER A 106 -17.64 -1.21 6.68
C SER A 106 -17.11 -0.86 5.29
N ALA A 107 -17.87 -0.02 4.58
CA ALA A 107 -17.44 0.63 3.34
C ALA A 107 -16.78 2.01 3.59
N GLU A 108 -16.62 2.41 4.85
CA GLU A 108 -15.97 3.67 5.20
C GLU A 108 -14.46 3.48 5.39
N PRO A 109 -13.63 4.22 4.62
CA PRO A 109 -12.19 4.19 4.80
C PRO A 109 -11.82 4.92 6.10
N LYS A 110 -11.14 4.22 7.02
CA LYS A 110 -10.76 4.74 8.34
C LYS A 110 -9.41 5.45 8.33
N GLU A 111 -8.48 4.95 7.53
CA GLU A 111 -7.16 5.56 7.35
C GLU A 111 -6.94 5.71 5.86
N VAL A 112 -6.83 6.94 5.38
CA VAL A 112 -6.51 7.23 3.99
C VAL A 112 -5.11 7.82 3.95
N ARG A 113 -4.30 7.37 3.00
CA ARG A 113 -2.92 7.82 2.81
C ARG A 113 -2.61 7.92 1.32
N TYR A 114 -1.57 8.67 0.98
CA TYR A 114 -0.97 8.61 -0.34
C TYR A 114 0.56 8.57 -0.23
N LEU A 115 1.21 8.19 -1.32
CA LEU A 115 2.67 8.05 -1.37
C LEU A 115 3.27 9.19 -2.19
N GLU A 116 4.04 10.04 -1.55
CA GLU A 116 4.83 11.10 -2.18
C GLU A 116 6.30 10.67 -2.30
N TYR A 117 6.93 10.94 -3.42
CA TYR A 117 8.37 10.73 -3.60
C TYR A 117 9.15 11.79 -2.85
N GLU A 118 10.02 11.33 -1.96
CA GLU A 118 10.99 12.15 -1.23
C GLU A 118 12.40 11.69 -1.61
N SER A 119 13.31 12.65 -1.77
CA SER A 119 14.72 12.35 -1.98
C SER A 119 15.39 12.04 -0.64
N ASP A 120 15.94 10.83 -0.48
CA ASP A 120 16.77 10.50 0.68
C ASP A 120 18.12 11.25 0.63
N ARG A 121 18.88 11.26 1.73
CA ARG A 121 20.24 11.85 1.83
C ARG A 121 21.23 11.33 0.79
N LEU A 122 20.91 10.20 0.16
CA LEU A 122 21.67 9.57 -0.93
C LEU A 122 21.07 9.81 -2.32
N ASN A 123 20.17 10.79 -2.48
CA ASN A 123 19.43 11.10 -3.72
C ASN A 123 18.64 9.92 -4.30
N ARG A 124 18.26 8.95 -3.47
CA ARG A 124 17.39 7.84 -3.88
C ARG A 124 15.94 8.28 -3.74
N LYS A 125 15.11 7.96 -4.74
CA LYS A 125 13.65 8.12 -4.63
C LYS A 125 13.12 7.16 -3.57
N LYS A 126 12.63 7.70 -2.46
CA LYS A 126 11.95 6.95 -1.41
C LYS A 126 10.50 7.42 -1.36
N THR A 127 9.56 6.51 -1.20
CA THR A 127 8.16 6.87 -1.00
C THR A 127 7.91 7.19 0.47
N ARG A 128 7.37 8.38 0.74
CA ARG A 128 6.88 8.81 2.04
C ARG A 128 5.36 8.70 2.06
N GLU A 129 4.84 8.10 3.13
CA GLU A 129 3.42 8.03 3.38
C GLU A 129 2.92 9.34 3.99
N ILE A 130 1.90 9.94 3.39
CA ILE A 130 1.19 11.10 3.93
C ILE A 130 -0.24 10.68 4.27
N ARG A 131 -0.65 10.91 5.51
CA ARG A 131 -1.99 10.60 6.02
C ARG A 131 -2.95 11.73 5.69
N ILE A 132 -4.16 11.35 5.27
CA ILE A 132 -5.32 12.21 5.09
C ILE A 132 -6.36 11.68 6.09
N ASP A 133 -6.40 12.28 7.27
CA ASP A 133 -7.39 12.07 8.32
C ASP A 133 -8.51 13.12 8.28
#